data_AF-A0A7W1ZG32-F1
#
_entry.id   AF-A0A7W1ZG32-F1
#
_cell.length_a   1.000
_cell.length_b   1.000
_cell.length_c   1.000
_cell.angle_alpha   90.00
_cell.angle_beta   90.00
_cell.angle_gamma   90.00
#
_symmetry.space_group_name_H-M   'P 1'
#
loop_
_entity.id
_entity.type
_entity.pdbx_description
1 polymer ?
#
loop_
_entity_poly.entity_id
_entity_poly.type
_entity_poly.pdbx_seq_one_letter_code
_entity_poly.pdbx_strand_id
1 'polypeptide(L)'
;MVAQRLKAGDALFAPAHLDVEIVSALRGMARGNMVLDRAVPAALIHLAGFPIRRMPLPPLLERMWQLRDNVTPYDAAYIALAERLDAALVTCDARLTSATGPTCTFDLID
;
A
#
# COMPACT_ATOMS: atom_id res chain seq x y z
N MET A 1 -10.48 9.95 -4.98
CA MET A 1 -11.16 9.26 -3.87
C MET A 1 -10.26 9.01 -2.67
N VAL A 2 -9.07 8.39 -2.83
CA VAL A 2 -8.01 8.32 -1.78
C VAL A 2 -7.76 9.71 -1.18
N ALA A 3 -7.46 10.70 -2.02
CA ALA A 3 -7.23 12.10 -1.61
C ALA A 3 -8.37 12.76 -0.83
N GLN A 4 -9.58 12.21 -0.90
CA GLN A 4 -10.75 12.73 -0.17
C GLN A 4 -10.86 12.09 1.22
N ARG A 5 -10.38 10.84 1.38
CA ARG A 5 -10.22 10.16 2.66
C ARG A 5 -8.95 10.60 3.40
N LEU A 6 -7.86 10.85 2.67
CA LEU A 6 -6.66 11.53 3.20
C LEU A 6 -6.99 12.89 3.84
N LYS A 7 -8.05 13.56 3.36
CA LYS A 7 -8.54 14.83 3.90
C LYS A 7 -9.41 14.69 5.15
N ALA A 8 -9.88 13.48 5.49
CA ALA A 8 -10.69 13.24 6.69
C ALA A 8 -9.87 13.35 7.99
N GLY A 9 -8.53 13.37 7.89
CA GLY A 9 -7.63 13.51 9.04
C GLY A 9 -7.20 12.18 9.66
N ASP A 10 -7.59 11.06 9.06
CA ASP A 10 -7.21 9.73 9.55
C ASP A 10 -5.70 9.50 9.43
N ALA A 11 -5.11 8.88 10.46
CA ALA A 11 -3.71 8.50 10.44
C ALA A 11 -3.49 7.34 9.46
N LEU A 12 -2.54 7.50 8.54
CA LEU A 12 -2.28 6.52 7.50
C LEU A 12 -1.09 5.66 7.86
N PHE A 13 -1.21 4.37 7.60
CA PHE A 13 -0.17 3.40 7.81
C PHE A 13 0.02 2.58 6.55
N ALA A 14 1.27 2.26 6.24
CA ALA A 14 1.60 1.31 5.20
C ALA A 14 2.83 0.51 5.59
N PRO A 15 2.99 -0.72 5.07
CA PRO A 15 4.26 -1.45 5.16
C PRO A 15 5.41 -0.65 4.51
N ALA A 16 6.63 -0.81 5.02
CA ALA A 16 7.80 -0.08 4.53
C ALA A 16 8.12 -0.31 3.05
N HIS A 17 7.66 -1.42 2.44
CA HIS A 17 7.88 -1.69 1.02
C HIS A 17 6.97 -0.89 0.07
N LEU A 18 5.99 -0.13 0.58
CA LEU A 18 5.20 0.83 -0.21
C LEU A 18 6.10 1.73 -1.07
N ASP A 19 7.20 2.22 -0.51
CA ASP A 19 8.10 3.12 -1.23
C ASP A 19 8.71 2.43 -2.47
N VAL A 20 9.04 1.15 -2.35
CA VAL A 20 9.59 0.35 -3.46
C VAL A 20 8.53 0.11 -4.54
N GLU A 21 7.29 -0.16 -4.13
CA GLU A 21 6.16 -0.32 -5.07
C GLU A 21 5.92 0.96 -5.88
N ILE A 22 5.90 2.12 -5.21
CA ILE A 22 5.69 3.41 -5.89
C ILE A 22 6.86 3.75 -6.80
N VAL A 23 8.12 3.55 -6.37
CA VAL A 23 9.30 3.77 -7.22
C VAL A 23 9.27 2.85 -8.44
N SER A 24 8.89 1.57 -8.28
CA SER A 24 8.75 0.63 -9.39
C SER A 24 7.69 1.09 -10.39
N ALA A 25 6.53 1.55 -9.92
CA ALA A 25 5.46 2.09 -10.75
C ALA A 25 5.90 3.35 -11.51
N LEU A 26 6.54 4.31 -10.83
CA LEU A 26 7.09 5.52 -11.45
C LEU A 26 8.12 5.19 -12.53
N ARG A 27 9.02 4.24 -12.26
CA ARG A 27 10.00 3.76 -13.24
C ARG A 27 9.32 3.11 -14.46
N GLY A 28 8.23 2.39 -14.25
CA GLY A 28 7.41 1.83 -15.32
C GLY A 28 6.83 2.92 -16.22
N MET A 29 6.19 3.92 -15.61
CA MET A 29 5.51 5.01 -16.33
C MET A 29 6.47 5.99 -17.03
N ALA A 30 7.62 6.28 -16.44
CA ALA A 30 8.63 7.15 -17.05
C ALA A 30 9.32 6.53 -18.27
N ARG A 31 9.28 5.19 -18.39
CA ARG A 31 9.98 4.47 -19.47
C ARG A 31 9.39 4.85 -20.82
N GLY A 32 10.20 5.52 -21.65
CA GLY A 32 9.78 6.01 -22.96
C GLY A 32 8.90 7.27 -22.91
N ASN A 33 8.71 7.88 -21.74
CA ASN A 33 7.93 9.11 -21.57
C ASN A 33 8.79 10.21 -20.92
N MET A 34 9.39 11.07 -21.75
CA MET A 34 10.28 12.14 -21.30
C MET A 34 9.59 13.19 -20.40
N VAL A 35 8.27 13.39 -20.56
CA VAL A 35 7.53 14.34 -19.72
C VAL A 35 7.40 13.80 -18.31
N LEU A 36 7.01 12.52 -18.18
CA LEU A 36 6.91 11.87 -16.88
C LEU A 36 8.28 11.70 -16.23
N ASP A 37 9.30 11.32 -17.00
CA ASP A 37 10.67 11.17 -16.51
C ASP A 37 11.18 12.44 -15.82
N ARG A 38 10.94 13.62 -16.42
CA ARG A 38 11.27 14.92 -15.81
C ARG A 38 10.46 15.23 -14.55
N ALA A 39 9.27 14.67 -14.40
CA ALA A 39 8.41 14.88 -13.24
C ALA A 39 8.72 13.92 -12.06
N VAL A 40 9.37 12.77 -12.32
CA VAL A 40 9.67 11.76 -11.29
C VAL A 40 10.42 12.32 -10.09
N PRO A 41 11.49 13.14 -10.22
CA PRO A 41 12.20 13.66 -9.06
C PRO A 41 11.31 14.46 -8.09
N ALA A 42 10.41 15.29 -8.63
CA ALA A 42 9.45 16.03 -7.81
C ALA A 42 8.44 15.10 -7.13
N ALA A 43 7.95 14.08 -7.85
CA ALA A 43 7.07 13.07 -7.29
C ALA A 43 7.71 12.29 -6.12
N LEU A 44 9.01 11.97 -6.21
CA LEU A 44 9.74 11.31 -5.12
C LEU A 44 9.89 12.19 -3.87
N ILE A 45 10.11 13.50 -4.04
CA ILE A 45 10.11 14.45 -2.93
C ILE A 45 8.74 14.49 -2.25
N HIS A 46 7.66 14.53 -3.03
CA HIS A 46 6.31 14.48 -2.51
C HIS A 46 6.01 13.17 -1.77
N LEU A 47 6.47 12.02 -2.30
CA LEU A 47 6.34 10.73 -1.63
C LEU A 47 7.07 10.70 -0.28
N ALA A 48 8.30 11.22 -0.23
CA ALA A 48 9.09 11.25 1.00
C ALA A 48 8.44 12.13 2.08
N GLY A 49 7.81 13.24 1.68
CA GLY A 49 7.05 14.12 2.59
C GLY A 49 5.60 13.71 2.82
N PHE A 50 5.11 12.64 2.18
CA PHE A 50 3.72 12.22 2.30
C PHE A 50 3.43 11.73 3.73
N PRO A 51 2.36 12.20 4.39
CA PRO A 51 2.07 11.93 5.80
C PRO A 51 1.52 10.51 6.03
N ILE A 52 2.31 9.50 5.66
CA ILE A 52 2.05 8.08 5.90
C ILE A 52 3.12 7.49 6.81
N ARG A 53 2.69 6.77 7.84
CA ARG A 53 3.59 6.07 8.73
C ARG A 53 3.98 4.73 8.11
N ARG A 54 5.25 4.63 7.74
CA ARG A 54 5.86 3.39 7.23
C ARG A 54 6.17 2.46 8.38
N MET A 55 5.60 1.26 8.33
CA MET A 55 5.68 0.25 9.38
C MET A 55 6.68 -0.82 8.97
N PRO A 56 7.58 -1.24 9.89
CA PRO A 56 8.57 -2.27 9.59
C PRO A 56 7.89 -3.62 9.31
N LEU A 57 8.48 -4.41 8.42
CA LEU A 57 7.98 -5.73 8.04
C LEU A 57 8.22 -6.86 9.06
N PRO A 58 9.33 -6.93 9.82
CA PRO A 58 9.60 -8.04 10.74
C PRO A 58 8.42 -8.45 11.65
N PRO A 59 7.65 -7.52 12.24
CA PRO A 59 6.49 -7.87 13.07
C PRO A 59 5.28 -8.45 12.32
N LEU A 60 5.30 -8.46 10.99
CA LEU A 60 4.21 -8.92 10.12
C LEU A 60 4.50 -10.27 9.45
N LEU A 61 5.77 -10.71 9.45
CA LEU A 61 6.23 -11.84 8.63
C LEU A 61 5.49 -13.16 8.89
N GLU A 62 5.21 -13.47 10.16
CA GLU A 62 4.47 -14.69 10.52
C GLU A 62 3.07 -14.67 9.93
N ARG A 63 2.37 -13.54 10.05
CA ARG A 63 1.00 -13.42 9.52
C ARG A 63 0.99 -13.42 8.00
N MET A 64 1.96 -12.77 7.37
CA MET A 64 2.16 -12.83 5.91
C MET A 64 2.33 -14.29 5.44
N TRP A 65 3.10 -15.09 6.17
CA TRP A 65 3.30 -16.51 5.86
C TRP A 65 2.03 -17.34 6.00
N GLN A 66 1.19 -17.04 6.99
CA GLN A 66 -0.10 -17.72 7.16
C GLN A 66 -1.07 -17.47 5.99
N LEU A 67 -0.98 -16.30 5.34
CA LEU A 67 -1.82 -15.90 4.21
C LEU A 67 -1.34 -16.42 2.84
N ARG A 68 -0.15 -17.03 2.78
CA ARG A 68 0.57 -17.36 1.53
C ARG A 68 -0.19 -18.21 0.52
N ASP A 69 -1.15 -19.01 0.97
CA ASP A 69 -1.88 -19.94 0.10
C ASP A 69 -2.93 -19.22 -0.77
N ASN A 70 -3.35 -18.00 -0.38
CA ASN A 70 -4.41 -17.24 -1.07
C ASN A 70 -4.00 -15.81 -1.45
N VAL A 71 -2.90 -15.28 -0.91
CA VAL A 71 -2.54 -13.87 -1.03
C VAL A 71 -1.05 -13.74 -1.36
N THR A 72 -0.70 -12.82 -2.26
CA THR A 72 0.71 -12.55 -2.58
C THR A 72 1.43 -11.98 -1.34
N PRO A 73 2.75 -12.18 -1.18
CA PRO A 73 3.46 -11.64 -0.02
C PRO A 73 3.38 -10.11 0.09
N TYR A 74 3.23 -9.40 -1.06
CA TYR A 74 3.09 -7.95 -1.08
C TYR A 74 1.75 -7.52 -0.48
N ASP A 75 0.65 -8.10 -0.93
CA ASP A 75 -0.69 -7.82 -0.42
C ASP A 75 -0.85 -8.31 1.03
N ALA A 76 -0.24 -9.45 1.36
CA ALA A 76 -0.29 -10.03 2.70
C ALA A 76 0.34 -9.11 3.75
N ALA A 77 1.34 -8.29 3.40
CA ALA A 77 1.92 -7.32 4.30
C ALA A 77 0.95 -6.18 4.64
N TYR A 78 0.15 -5.72 3.66
CA TYR A 78 -0.89 -4.73 3.90
C TYR A 78 -2.01 -5.29 4.77
N ILE A 79 -2.46 -6.52 4.48
CA ILE A 79 -3.50 -7.20 5.27
C ILE A 79 -3.02 -7.43 6.70
N ALA A 80 -1.83 -8.01 6.89
CA ALA A 80 -1.26 -8.27 8.21
C ALA A 80 -1.09 -6.97 9.03
N LEU A 81 -0.73 -5.87 8.37
CA LEU A 81 -0.65 -4.57 9.04
C LEU A 81 -2.02 -4.05 9.45
N ALA A 82 -3.02 -4.13 8.57
CA ALA A 82 -4.39 -3.70 8.85
C ALA A 82 -4.99 -4.49 10.01
N GLU A 83 -4.84 -5.82 10.01
CA GLU A 83 -5.27 -6.69 11.11
C GLU A 83 -4.57 -6.34 12.43
N ARG A 84 -3.25 -6.10 12.40
CA ARG A 84 -2.48 -5.74 13.61
C ARG A 84 -2.91 -4.40 14.21
N LEU A 85 -3.33 -3.47 13.37
CA LEU A 85 -3.76 -2.13 13.78
C LEU A 85 -5.26 -2.03 14.07
N ASP A 86 -6.00 -3.13 13.88
CA ASP A 86 -7.48 -3.14 13.92
C ASP A 86 -8.08 -2.03 13.03
N ALA A 87 -7.54 -1.90 11.82
CA ALA A 87 -7.86 -0.86 10.86
C ALA A 87 -8.41 -1.43 9.55
N ALA A 88 -9.16 -0.61 8.81
CA ALA A 88 -9.60 -0.95 7.47
C ALA A 88 -8.44 -0.86 6.47
N LEU A 89 -8.32 -1.86 5.60
CA LEU A 89 -7.40 -1.83 4.47
C LEU A 89 -8.06 -1.13 3.29
N VAL A 90 -7.56 0.07 2.97
CA VAL A 90 -7.95 0.81 1.76
C VAL A 90 -7.25 0.21 0.54
N THR A 91 -8.00 -0.21 -0.48
CA THR A 91 -7.42 -0.81 -1.69
C THR A 91 -8.27 -0.57 -2.94
N CYS A 92 -7.63 -0.49 -4.11
CA CYS A 92 -8.32 -0.53 -5.40
C CYS A 92 -8.52 -1.95 -5.94
N ASP A 93 -7.91 -2.97 -5.31
CA ASP A 93 -8.01 -4.35 -5.78
C ASP A 93 -9.20 -5.08 -5.14
N ALA A 94 -10.30 -5.13 -5.87
CA ALA A 94 -11.51 -5.86 -5.49
C ALA A 94 -11.29 -7.37 -5.31
N ARG A 95 -10.20 -7.95 -5.83
CA ARG A 95 -9.91 -9.38 -5.63
C ARG A 95 -9.51 -9.67 -4.20
N LEU A 96 -8.85 -8.72 -3.52
CA LEU A 96 -8.41 -8.90 -2.13
C LEU A 96 -9.58 -9.10 -1.17
N THR A 97 -10.75 -8.52 -1.46
CA THR A 97 -11.95 -8.67 -0.61
C THR A 97 -12.55 -10.07 -0.69
N SER A 98 -12.17 -10.86 -1.69
CA SER A 98 -12.62 -12.24 -1.88
C SER A 98 -11.62 -13.29 -1.36
N ALA A 99 -10.45 -12.84 -0.89
CA ALA A 99 -9.42 -13.75 -0.40
C ALA A 99 -9.85 -14.42 0.91
N THR A 100 -9.62 -15.73 1.01
CA THR A 100 -9.87 -16.49 2.24
C THR A 100 -8.69 -16.33 3.21
N GLY A 101 -8.98 -16.02 4.47
CA GLY A 101 -7.97 -15.93 5.54
C GLY A 101 -7.79 -14.54 6.18
N PRO A 102 -7.83 -13.43 5.42
CA PRO A 102 -7.86 -12.08 5.99
C PRO A 102 -9.02 -11.88 6.97
N THR A 103 -8.78 -11.18 8.07
CA THR A 103 -9.79 -10.84 9.08
C THR A 103 -10.04 -9.34 9.21
N CYS A 104 -9.26 -8.49 8.53
CA CYS A 104 -9.49 -7.06 8.47
C CYS A 104 -10.68 -6.70 7.58
N THR A 105 -11.23 -5.51 7.78
CA THR A 105 -12.20 -4.92 6.85
C THR A 105 -11.48 -4.33 5.64
N PHE A 106 -12.15 -4.32 4.49
CA PHE A 106 -11.64 -3.70 3.26
C PHE A 106 -12.49 -2.49 2.91
N ASP A 107 -11.83 -1.38 2.58
CA ASP A 107 -12.46 -0.19 2.03
C ASP A 107 -12.04 -0.06 0.55
N LEU A 108 -12.95 -0.44 -0.34
CA LEU A 108 -12.70 -0.40 -1.78
C LEU A 108 -12.89 1.01 -2.32
N ILE A 109 -11.92 1.42 -3.14
CA ILE A 109 -11.88 2.72 -3.78
C ILE A 109 -11.83 2.57 -5.30
N ASP A 110 -12.93 2.91 -5.96
CA ASP A 110 -13.07 3.06 -7.42
C ASP A 110 -12.28 4.25 -8.04
#